data_AF-A0A4W4EEI5-F1
#
_entry.id   AF-A0A4W4EEI5-F1
#
_cell.length_a   1.000
_cell.length_b   1.000
_cell.length_c   1.000
_cell.angle_alpha   90.00
_cell.angle_beta   90.00
_cell.angle_gamma   90.00
#
_symmetry.space_group_name_H-M   'P 1'
#
loop_
_entity.id
_entity.type
_entity.pdbx_description
1 polymer ?
#
loop_
_entity_poly.entity_id
_entity_poly.type
_entity_poly.pdbx_seq_one_letter_code
_entity_poly.pdbx_strand_id
1 'polypeptide(L)'
;MKMQSRAEKTVFSCALEGDAEGLQYLIDEESPDMLRETDDVGRSVLAAACMLDRSGFARELVVKHRADVNAHTARGYSPLHCSAMWGQLDTLKTLLELGADPQAVTFRSERAIDLARRYSRWDCVDYLAWAEAKQSLQASINEVRDILAAPERVQGKLSKEDKNICLNTCSAKSDWIQNVKNPTIQDLEEQKKQLEDVLSPILAKLKAQGEFVIIRRTTFDGSGAC
;
A
#
# COMPACT_ATOMS: atom_id res chain seq x y z
N MET A 1 -3.77 -12.06 53.08
CA MET A 1 -3.98 -13.26 52.24
C MET A 1 -4.75 -12.83 50.99
N LYS A 2 -4.05 -12.54 49.88
CA LYS A 2 -4.67 -12.40 48.55
C LYS A 2 -4.13 -13.57 47.72
N MET A 3 -5.05 -14.40 47.25
CA MET A 3 -4.79 -15.69 46.62
C MET A 3 -4.13 -15.50 45.24
N GLN A 4 -3.02 -16.24 45.04
CA GLN A 4 -2.57 -16.96 43.84
C GLN A 4 -2.71 -16.32 42.45
N SER A 5 -1.54 -16.09 41.82
CA SER A 5 -1.22 -16.39 40.42
C SER A 5 -2.19 -15.88 39.34
N ARG A 6 -2.33 -14.56 39.20
CA ARG A 6 -2.75 -13.97 37.93
C ARG A 6 -1.47 -13.71 37.15
N ALA A 7 -1.27 -14.36 35.99
CA ALA A 7 -0.19 -13.94 35.09
C ALA A 7 -0.32 -12.42 34.91
N GLU A 8 0.78 -11.67 35.08
CA GLU A 8 0.78 -10.22 34.92
C GLU A 8 0.14 -9.90 33.56
N LYS A 9 -0.98 -9.18 33.58
CA LYS A 9 -1.72 -8.84 32.35
C LYS A 9 -0.91 -7.77 31.64
N THR A 10 -0.48 -8.04 30.41
CA THR A 10 0.34 -7.12 29.62
C THR A 10 -0.41 -6.65 28.39
N VAL A 11 0.11 -5.62 27.71
CA VAL A 11 -0.39 -5.19 26.39
C VAL A 11 -0.34 -6.32 25.37
N PHE A 12 0.66 -7.21 25.47
CA PHE A 12 0.79 -8.36 24.59
C PHE A 12 -0.27 -9.43 24.88
N SER A 13 -0.58 -9.72 26.15
CA SER A 13 -1.69 -10.65 26.45
C SER A 13 -3.02 -10.09 25.95
N CYS A 14 -3.25 -8.77 26.09
CA CYS A 14 -4.45 -8.12 25.54
C CYS A 14 -4.51 -8.25 24.01
N ALA A 15 -3.38 -8.07 23.31
CA ALA A 15 -3.31 -8.25 21.87
C ALA A 15 -3.57 -9.69 21.41
N LEU A 16 -3.10 -10.68 22.15
CA LEU A 16 -3.32 -12.08 21.83
C LEU A 16 -4.79 -12.48 22.04
N GLU A 17 -5.41 -11.96 23.09
CA GLU A 17 -6.82 -12.21 23.44
C GLU A 17 -7.81 -11.35 22.63
N GLY A 18 -7.35 -10.22 22.09
CA GLY A 18 -8.22 -9.20 21.49
C GLY A 18 -9.00 -8.38 22.53
N ASP A 19 -8.44 -8.24 23.73
CA ASP A 19 -9.09 -7.63 24.89
C ASP A 19 -8.92 -6.10 24.90
N ALA A 20 -9.80 -5.40 24.18
CA ALA A 20 -9.83 -3.93 24.10
C ALA A 20 -10.08 -3.26 25.46
N GLU A 21 -10.98 -3.82 26.26
CA GLU A 21 -11.30 -3.29 27.60
C GLU A 21 -10.10 -3.44 28.54
N GLY A 22 -9.46 -4.61 28.51
CA GLY A 22 -8.24 -4.89 29.23
C GLY A 22 -7.08 -3.97 28.84
N LEU A 23 -6.92 -3.71 27.55
CA LEU A 23 -5.91 -2.78 27.06
C LEU A 23 -6.19 -1.36 27.57
N GLN A 24 -7.44 -0.90 27.48
CA GLN A 24 -7.81 0.43 27.94
C GLN A 24 -7.54 0.59 29.44
N TYR A 25 -7.91 -0.41 30.25
CA TYR A 25 -7.61 -0.42 31.68
C TYR A 25 -6.10 -0.30 31.96
N LEU A 26 -5.25 -1.04 31.24
CA LEU A 26 -3.79 -0.96 31.42
C LEU A 26 -3.23 0.42 31.06
N ILE A 27 -3.72 1.01 29.97
CA ILE A 27 -3.30 2.36 29.54
C ILE A 27 -3.68 3.42 30.57
N ASP A 28 -4.88 3.29 31.16
CA ASP A 28 -5.39 4.23 32.15
C ASP A 28 -4.63 4.14 33.49
N GLU A 29 -4.21 2.94 33.89
CA GLU A 29 -3.48 2.71 35.15
C GLU A 29 -1.97 2.96 35.05
N GLU A 30 -1.35 2.69 33.90
CA GLU A 30 0.11 2.78 33.72
C GLU A 30 0.50 3.96 32.82
N SER A 31 0.51 3.76 31.50
CA SER A 31 0.82 4.80 30.50
C SER A 31 0.56 4.28 29.09
N PRO A 32 0.12 5.13 28.13
CA PRO A 32 0.04 4.75 26.72
C PRO A 32 1.40 4.41 26.07
N ASP A 33 2.53 4.80 26.68
CA ASP A 33 3.86 4.55 26.11
C ASP A 33 4.21 3.05 26.01
N MET A 34 3.56 2.20 26.82
CA MET A 34 3.71 0.75 26.77
C MET A 34 3.38 0.14 25.40
N LEU A 35 2.56 0.81 24.58
CA LEU A 35 2.24 0.39 23.22
C LEU A 35 3.41 0.52 22.24
N ARG A 36 4.44 1.30 22.60
CA ARG A 36 5.66 1.46 21.80
C ARG A 36 6.69 0.36 22.07
N GLU A 37 6.48 -0.40 23.15
CA GLU A 37 7.37 -1.50 23.48
C GLU A 37 7.22 -2.66 22.50
N THR A 38 8.29 -3.44 22.40
CA THR A 38 8.32 -4.65 21.60
C THR A 38 8.66 -5.85 22.47
N ASP A 39 8.16 -7.02 22.10
CA ASP A 39 8.55 -8.26 22.77
C ASP A 39 10.01 -8.66 22.45
N ASP A 40 10.45 -9.81 23.00
CA ASP A 40 11.82 -10.31 22.86
C ASP A 40 12.30 -10.53 21.41
N VAL A 41 11.36 -10.63 20.45
CA VAL A 41 11.67 -10.78 19.02
C VAL A 41 11.43 -9.49 18.23
N GLY A 42 11.15 -8.39 18.91
CA GLY A 42 10.94 -7.07 18.33
C GLY A 42 9.55 -6.86 17.75
N ARG A 43 8.55 -7.68 18.10
CA ARG A 43 7.17 -7.48 17.63
C ARG A 43 6.48 -6.39 18.45
N SER A 44 5.82 -5.47 17.76
CA SER A 44 4.89 -4.53 18.38
C SER A 44 3.62 -5.25 18.84
N VAL A 45 2.84 -4.58 19.70
CA VAL A 45 1.51 -5.02 20.14
C VAL A 45 0.58 -5.28 18.95
N LEU A 46 0.66 -4.43 17.91
CA LEU A 46 -0.09 -4.61 16.67
C LEU A 46 0.33 -5.90 15.93
N ALA A 47 1.63 -6.14 15.78
CA ALA A 47 2.13 -7.35 15.12
C ALA A 47 1.66 -8.63 15.84
N ALA A 48 1.58 -8.62 17.19
CA ALA A 48 1.04 -9.74 17.97
C ALA A 48 -0.45 -9.98 17.70
N ALA A 49 -1.27 -8.92 17.66
CA ALA A 49 -2.69 -9.01 17.32
C ALA A 49 -2.92 -9.59 15.91
N CYS A 50 -2.07 -9.21 14.95
CA CYS A 50 -2.14 -9.67 13.56
C CYS A 50 -1.84 -11.16 13.36
N MET A 51 -1.24 -11.82 14.35
CA MET A 51 -0.97 -13.27 14.28
C MET A 51 -2.22 -14.13 14.56
N LEU A 52 -3.24 -13.58 15.25
CA LEU A 52 -4.40 -14.31 15.76
C LEU A 52 -5.75 -13.79 15.23
N ASP A 53 -5.71 -13.18 14.05
CA ASP A 53 -6.87 -12.58 13.36
C ASP A 53 -7.70 -11.59 14.17
N ARG A 54 -7.05 -10.80 15.03
CA ARG A 54 -7.74 -9.80 15.85
C ARG A 54 -7.99 -8.52 15.05
N SER A 55 -8.71 -8.61 13.93
CA SER A 55 -8.91 -7.51 12.97
C SER A 55 -9.54 -6.26 13.61
N GLY A 56 -10.58 -6.43 14.43
CA GLY A 56 -11.22 -5.33 15.16
C GLY A 56 -10.27 -4.65 16.15
N PHE A 57 -9.50 -5.44 16.90
CA PHE A 57 -8.51 -4.93 17.85
C PHE A 57 -7.33 -4.26 17.15
N ALA A 58 -6.85 -4.82 16.03
CA ALA A 58 -5.81 -4.22 15.20
C ALA A 58 -6.25 -2.86 14.65
N ARG A 59 -7.51 -2.73 14.22
CA ARG A 59 -8.10 -1.44 13.83
C ARG A 59 -8.13 -0.45 14.99
N GLU A 60 -8.55 -0.89 16.17
CA GLU A 60 -8.57 -0.03 17.36
C GLU A 60 -7.16 0.47 17.71
N LEU A 61 -6.16 -0.42 17.73
CA LEU A 61 -4.76 -0.05 17.96
C LEU A 61 -4.28 1.06 17.01
N VAL A 62 -4.57 0.94 15.71
CA VAL A 62 -4.13 1.93 14.72
C VAL A 62 -4.94 3.23 14.82
N VAL A 63 -6.27 3.15 14.88
CA VAL A 63 -7.14 4.33 14.80
C VAL A 63 -7.19 5.11 16.11
N LYS A 64 -7.37 4.42 17.23
CA LYS A 64 -7.54 5.04 18.55
C LYS A 64 -6.19 5.28 19.23
N HIS A 65 -5.31 4.28 19.18
CA HIS A 65 -4.04 4.32 19.89
C HIS A 65 -2.84 4.71 19.02
N ARG A 66 -3.05 5.01 17.73
CA ARG A 66 -2.02 5.46 16.79
C ARG A 66 -0.84 4.51 16.69
N ALA A 67 -1.09 3.20 16.82
CA ALA A 67 -0.08 2.19 16.55
C ALA A 67 0.42 2.33 15.10
N ASP A 68 1.73 2.26 14.91
CA ASP A 68 2.33 2.32 13.59
C ASP A 68 2.00 1.04 12.80
N VAL A 69 1.16 1.18 11.77
CA VAL A 69 0.72 0.10 10.88
C VAL A 69 1.88 -0.52 10.10
N ASN A 70 2.98 0.22 9.94
CA ASN A 70 4.20 -0.19 9.23
C ASN A 70 5.38 -0.40 10.18
N ALA A 71 5.16 -0.61 11.49
CA ALA A 71 6.23 -0.93 12.42
C ALA A 71 6.97 -2.21 11.98
N HIS A 72 8.29 -2.26 12.14
CA HIS A 72 9.08 -3.43 11.73
C HIS A 72 9.75 -4.10 12.93
N THR A 73 9.75 -5.43 12.94
CA THR A 73 10.59 -6.20 13.87
C THR A 73 12.07 -6.06 13.54
N ALA A 74 12.93 -6.56 14.43
CA ALA A 74 14.37 -6.66 14.20
C ALA A 74 14.77 -7.48 12.97
N ARG A 75 13.84 -8.22 12.34
CA ARG A 75 14.06 -8.96 11.09
C ARG A 75 13.35 -8.34 9.87
N GLY A 76 12.80 -7.14 10.03
CA GLY A 76 12.07 -6.42 8.99
C GLY A 76 10.64 -6.93 8.75
N TYR A 77 10.03 -7.66 9.68
CA TYR A 77 8.63 -8.07 9.52
C TYR A 77 7.71 -6.95 9.95
N SER A 78 6.77 -6.56 9.07
CA SER A 78 5.67 -5.64 9.39
C SER A 78 4.44 -6.41 9.88
N PRO A 79 3.44 -5.74 10.50
CA PRO A 79 2.15 -6.35 10.81
C PRO A 79 1.52 -7.09 9.62
N LEU A 80 1.64 -6.53 8.41
CA LEU A 80 1.13 -7.13 7.17
C LEU A 80 1.86 -8.44 6.81
N HIS A 81 3.18 -8.49 7.02
CA HIS A 81 3.95 -9.73 6.89
C HIS A 81 3.47 -10.80 7.89
N CYS A 82 3.23 -10.41 9.14
CA CYS A 82 2.73 -11.32 10.17
C CYS A 82 1.35 -11.88 9.80
N SER A 83 0.38 -11.04 9.43
CA SER A 83 -0.96 -11.53 9.04
C SER A 83 -0.89 -12.45 7.83
N ALA A 84 -0.07 -12.13 6.82
CA ALA A 84 0.11 -12.94 5.62
C ALA A 84 0.76 -14.31 5.93
N MET A 85 1.77 -14.34 6.80
CA MET A 85 2.44 -15.57 7.22
C MET A 85 1.50 -16.51 7.99
N TRP A 86 0.67 -15.95 8.87
CA TRP A 86 -0.28 -16.72 9.69
C TRP A 86 -1.61 -17.02 8.97
N GLY A 87 -1.86 -16.40 7.82
CA GLY A 87 -3.08 -16.61 7.03
C GLY A 87 -4.30 -15.84 7.54
N GLN A 88 -4.09 -14.76 8.28
CA GLN A 88 -5.14 -13.96 8.90
C GLN A 88 -5.72 -12.95 7.92
N LEU A 89 -6.64 -13.43 7.07
CA LEU A 89 -7.17 -12.67 5.93
C LEU A 89 -7.89 -11.40 6.37
N ASP A 90 -8.75 -11.44 7.38
CA ASP A 90 -9.55 -10.28 7.77
C ASP A 90 -8.69 -9.19 8.40
N THR A 91 -7.67 -9.60 9.18
CA THR A 91 -6.66 -8.67 9.68
C THR A 91 -5.79 -8.11 8.55
N LEU A 92 -5.39 -8.93 7.58
CA LEU A 92 -4.64 -8.50 6.40
C LEU A 92 -5.39 -7.43 5.60
N LYS A 93 -6.69 -7.64 5.34
CA LYS A 93 -7.59 -6.67 4.69
C LYS A 93 -7.63 -5.36 5.48
N THR A 94 -7.85 -5.47 6.79
CA THR A 94 -7.92 -4.32 7.69
C THR A 94 -6.63 -3.50 7.68
N LEU A 95 -5.46 -4.15 7.69
CA LEU A 95 -4.18 -3.45 7.63
C LEU A 95 -4.00 -2.68 6.32
N LEU A 96 -4.37 -3.27 5.18
CA LEU A 96 -4.28 -2.60 3.87
C LEU A 96 -5.23 -1.39 3.80
N GLU A 97 -6.44 -1.50 4.34
CA GLU A 97 -7.36 -0.37 4.47
C GLU A 97 -6.81 0.76 5.35
N LEU A 98 -5.99 0.41 6.34
CA LEU A 98 -5.34 1.34 7.27
C LEU A 98 -4.01 1.89 6.74
N GLY A 99 -3.63 1.59 5.48
CA GLY A 99 -2.43 2.13 4.85
C GLY A 99 -1.15 1.34 5.13
N ALA A 100 -1.26 0.06 5.46
CA ALA A 100 -0.10 -0.83 5.45
C ALA A 100 0.52 -0.89 4.05
N ASP A 101 1.85 -0.87 3.98
CA ASP A 101 2.59 -0.94 2.71
C ASP A 101 2.69 -2.40 2.22
N PRO A 102 2.04 -2.79 1.11
CA PRO A 102 2.15 -4.12 0.53
C PRO A 102 3.51 -4.40 -0.12
N GLN A 103 4.30 -3.36 -0.40
CA GLN A 103 5.62 -3.47 -1.04
C GLN A 103 6.78 -3.51 -0.04
N ALA A 104 6.50 -3.35 1.25
CA ALA A 104 7.51 -3.51 2.30
C ALA A 104 8.13 -4.91 2.22
N VAL A 105 9.43 -4.99 2.51
CA VAL A 105 10.19 -6.24 2.46
C VAL A 105 10.88 -6.54 3.78
N THR A 106 10.93 -7.81 4.14
CA THR A 106 11.77 -8.31 5.22
C THR A 106 13.25 -8.24 4.86
N PHE A 107 14.15 -8.55 5.81
CA PHE A 107 15.59 -8.64 5.52
C PHE A 107 15.98 -9.74 4.52
N ARG A 108 15.06 -10.67 4.23
CA ARG A 108 15.22 -11.68 3.17
C ARG A 108 14.65 -11.23 1.82
N SER A 109 14.30 -9.95 1.69
CA SER A 109 13.65 -9.39 0.50
C SER A 109 12.31 -10.07 0.17
N GLU A 110 11.62 -10.60 1.19
CA GLU A 110 10.29 -11.21 1.04
C GLU A 110 9.23 -10.16 1.35
N ARG A 111 8.25 -9.99 0.44
CA ARG A 111 7.03 -9.20 0.70
C ARG A 111 5.99 -10.06 1.42
N ALA A 112 4.92 -9.43 1.91
CA ALA A 112 3.80 -10.13 2.53
C ALA A 112 3.23 -11.26 1.64
N ILE A 113 3.10 -11.02 0.33
CA ILE A 113 2.59 -12.02 -0.62
C ILE A 113 3.52 -13.24 -0.76
N ASP A 114 4.83 -13.03 -0.66
CA ASP A 114 5.82 -14.11 -0.76
C ASP A 114 5.76 -15.01 0.49
N LEU A 115 5.57 -14.40 1.67
CA LEU A 115 5.31 -15.15 2.91
C LEU A 115 4.00 -15.94 2.82
N ALA A 116 2.91 -15.33 2.37
CA ALA A 116 1.63 -16.01 2.20
C ALA A 116 1.77 -17.24 1.28
N ARG A 117 2.47 -17.12 0.15
CA ARG A 117 2.75 -18.27 -0.74
C ARG A 117 3.58 -19.35 -0.06
N ARG A 118 4.67 -18.98 0.62
CA ARG A 118 5.55 -19.95 1.29
C ARG A 118 4.83 -20.78 2.35
N TYR A 119 3.88 -20.18 3.05
CA TYR A 119 3.09 -20.85 4.09
C TYR A 119 1.71 -21.32 3.58
N SER A 120 1.50 -21.37 2.26
CA SER A 120 0.28 -21.87 1.61
C SER A 120 -1.01 -21.17 2.07
N ARG A 121 -0.94 -19.86 2.31
CA ARG A 121 -2.07 -19.00 2.70
C ARG A 121 -2.74 -18.40 1.46
N TRP A 122 -3.36 -19.25 0.65
CA TRP A 122 -3.84 -18.86 -0.69
C TRP A 122 -4.87 -17.73 -0.68
N ASP A 123 -5.79 -17.70 0.29
CA ASP A 123 -6.76 -16.59 0.39
C ASP A 123 -6.06 -15.23 0.57
N CYS A 124 -4.94 -15.21 1.30
CA CYS A 124 -4.11 -14.02 1.46
C CYS A 124 -3.34 -13.69 0.17
N VAL A 125 -2.87 -14.70 -0.56
CA VAL A 125 -2.20 -14.51 -1.86
C VAL A 125 -3.15 -13.88 -2.86
N ASP A 126 -4.35 -14.43 -2.98
CA ASP A 126 -5.37 -13.96 -3.92
C ASP A 126 -5.79 -12.53 -3.59
N TYR A 127 -6.01 -12.23 -2.30
CA TYR A 127 -6.37 -10.88 -1.89
C TYR A 127 -5.23 -9.87 -2.10
N LEU A 128 -3.99 -10.24 -1.79
CA LEU A 128 -2.84 -9.35 -2.01
C LEU A 128 -2.62 -9.07 -3.50
N ALA A 129 -2.71 -10.09 -4.35
CA ALA A 129 -2.61 -9.91 -5.81
C ALA A 129 -3.74 -9.01 -6.34
N TRP A 130 -4.96 -9.20 -5.84
CA TRP A 130 -6.08 -8.33 -6.16
C TRP A 130 -5.86 -6.88 -5.70
N ALA A 131 -5.37 -6.68 -4.48
CA ALA A 131 -5.09 -5.36 -3.94
C ALA A 131 -3.97 -4.65 -4.73
N GLU A 132 -2.93 -5.37 -5.16
CA GLU A 132 -1.87 -4.86 -6.03
C GLU A 132 -2.42 -4.43 -7.39
N ALA A 133 -3.25 -5.25 -8.04
CA ALA A 133 -3.88 -4.88 -9.31
C ALA A 133 -4.75 -3.62 -9.17
N LYS A 134 -5.52 -3.52 -8.08
CA LYS A 134 -6.34 -2.34 -7.77
C LYS A 134 -5.50 -1.09 -7.53
N GLN A 135 -4.41 -1.21 -6.77
CA GLN A 135 -3.49 -0.11 -6.51
C GLN A 135 -2.78 0.33 -7.81
N SER A 136 -2.40 -0.61 -8.68
CA SER A 136 -1.75 -0.33 -9.97
C SER A 136 -2.63 0.50 -10.90
N LEU A 137 -3.92 0.14 -11.00
CA LEU A 137 -4.90 0.94 -11.74
C LEU A 137 -5.06 2.34 -11.11
N GLN A 138 -5.21 2.42 -9.78
CA GLN A 138 -5.34 3.70 -9.08
C GLN A 138 -4.12 4.60 -9.24
N ALA A 139 -2.91 4.03 -9.22
CA ALA A 139 -1.66 4.73 -9.44
C ALA A 139 -1.60 5.31 -10.86
N SER A 140 -2.01 4.54 -11.87
CA SER A 140 -2.06 5.00 -13.27
C SER A 140 -3.03 6.17 -13.44
N ILE A 141 -4.19 6.12 -12.77
CA ILE A 141 -5.15 7.23 -12.76
C ILE A 141 -4.53 8.49 -12.13
N ASN A 142 -3.84 8.32 -11.00
CA ASN A 142 -3.23 9.44 -10.26
C ASN A 142 -2.07 10.06 -11.05
N GLU A 143 -1.21 9.25 -11.66
CA GLU A 143 -0.12 9.72 -12.52
C GLU A 143 -0.63 10.64 -13.64
N VAL A 144 -1.72 10.26 -14.29
CA VAL A 144 -2.34 11.07 -15.35
C VAL A 144 -2.89 12.38 -14.78
N ARG A 145 -3.55 12.34 -13.61
CA ARG A 145 -4.05 13.55 -12.94
C ARG A 145 -2.90 14.49 -12.56
N ASP A 146 -1.79 13.96 -12.07
CA ASP A 146 -0.61 14.73 -11.70
C ASP A 146 0.05 15.38 -12.92
N ILE A 147 0.13 14.67 -14.05
CA ILE A 147 0.58 15.24 -15.33
C ILE A 147 -0.32 16.41 -15.74
N LEU A 148 -1.64 16.28 -15.61
CA LEU A 148 -2.60 17.33 -15.98
C LEU A 148 -2.59 18.53 -15.03
N ALA A 149 -2.30 18.31 -13.75
CA ALA A 149 -2.21 19.35 -12.73
C ALA A 149 -0.97 20.24 -12.90
N ALA A 150 0.09 19.74 -13.55
CA ALA A 150 1.34 20.43 -13.82
C ALA A 150 1.26 21.34 -15.07
N PRO A 151 1.04 22.67 -14.93
CA PRO A 151 0.80 23.55 -16.07
C PRO A 151 1.99 23.59 -17.03
N GLU A 152 3.22 23.53 -16.54
CA GLU A 152 4.45 23.49 -17.34
C GLU A 152 4.55 22.26 -18.25
N ARG A 153 3.91 21.14 -17.87
CA ARG A 153 3.91 19.91 -18.68
C ARG A 153 2.87 19.97 -19.80
N VAL A 154 1.83 20.78 -19.66
CA VAL A 154 0.60 20.67 -20.47
C VAL A 154 0.24 21.97 -21.21
N GLN A 155 0.63 23.14 -20.70
CA GLN A 155 0.30 24.45 -21.26
C GLN A 155 0.91 24.61 -22.66
N GLY A 156 0.06 24.98 -23.63
CA GLY A 156 0.45 25.10 -25.04
C GLY A 156 0.67 23.78 -25.76
N LYS A 157 0.66 22.64 -25.05
CA LYS A 157 0.94 21.31 -25.62
C LYS A 157 -0.31 20.46 -25.83
N LEU A 158 -1.24 20.52 -24.88
CA LEU A 158 -2.47 19.74 -24.93
C LEU A 158 -3.67 20.63 -25.28
N SER A 159 -4.51 20.17 -26.21
CA SER A 159 -5.77 20.85 -26.54
C SER A 159 -6.76 20.76 -25.36
N LYS A 160 -7.76 21.65 -25.33
CA LYS A 160 -8.85 21.56 -24.34
C LYS A 160 -9.61 20.23 -24.43
N GLU A 161 -9.76 19.71 -25.64
CA GLU A 161 -10.44 18.44 -25.91
C GLU A 161 -9.64 17.26 -25.35
N ASP A 162 -8.33 17.19 -25.63
CA ASP A 162 -7.45 16.17 -25.09
C ASP A 162 -7.46 16.16 -23.54
N LYS A 163 -7.43 17.35 -22.90
CA LYS A 163 -7.53 17.45 -21.44
C LYS A 163 -8.85 16.89 -20.91
N ASN A 164 -9.95 17.22 -21.57
CA ASN A 164 -11.27 16.73 -21.18
C ASN A 164 -11.37 15.21 -21.32
N ILE A 165 -10.81 14.63 -22.40
CA ILE A 165 -10.75 13.17 -22.56
C ILE A 165 -10.00 12.55 -21.38
N CYS A 166 -8.81 13.05 -21.04
CA CYS A 166 -8.04 12.47 -19.93
C CYS A 166 -8.81 12.55 -18.60
N LEU A 167 -9.38 13.71 -18.27
CA LEU A 167 -10.12 13.90 -17.01
C LEU A 167 -11.36 12.99 -16.96
N ASN A 168 -12.11 12.89 -18.05
CA ASN A 168 -13.31 12.06 -18.13
C ASN A 168 -12.97 10.57 -18.00
N THR A 169 -11.93 10.11 -18.71
CA THR A 169 -11.48 8.71 -18.61
C THR A 169 -10.99 8.38 -17.20
N CYS A 170 -10.15 9.23 -16.59
CA CYS A 170 -9.68 9.04 -15.21
C CYS A 170 -10.84 9.02 -14.20
N SER A 171 -11.84 9.88 -14.38
CA SER A 171 -13.02 9.94 -13.51
C SER A 171 -13.86 8.67 -13.67
N ALA A 172 -14.16 8.25 -14.90
CA ALA A 172 -14.90 7.02 -15.17
C ALA A 172 -14.21 5.77 -14.59
N LYS A 173 -12.88 5.65 -14.70
CA LYS A 173 -12.14 4.53 -14.09
C LYS A 173 -12.15 4.61 -12.57
N SER A 174 -12.04 5.81 -11.98
CA SER A 174 -12.15 5.99 -10.52
C SER A 174 -13.54 5.57 -10.03
N ASP A 175 -14.59 6.01 -10.72
CA ASP A 175 -15.97 5.66 -10.38
C ASP A 175 -16.20 4.15 -10.50
N TRP A 176 -15.62 3.51 -11.50
CA TRP A 176 -15.68 2.05 -11.65
C TRP A 176 -15.05 1.33 -10.46
N ILE A 177 -13.86 1.76 -10.00
CA ILE A 177 -13.17 1.16 -8.83
C ILE A 177 -14.02 1.26 -7.55
N GLN A 178 -14.78 2.35 -7.39
CA GLN A 178 -15.60 2.58 -6.20
C GLN A 178 -16.96 1.87 -6.24
N ASN A 179 -17.55 1.73 -7.42
CA ASN A 179 -18.94 1.28 -7.56
C ASN A 179 -19.07 -0.20 -7.93
N VAL A 180 -18.06 -0.79 -8.58
CA VAL A 180 -18.10 -2.22 -8.94
C VAL A 180 -17.78 -3.07 -7.74
N LYS A 181 -18.71 -3.99 -7.41
CA LYS A 181 -18.54 -4.95 -6.32
C LYS A 181 -17.67 -6.11 -6.78
N ASN A 182 -16.64 -6.41 -5.99
CA ASN A 182 -15.77 -7.57 -6.15
C ASN A 182 -15.21 -7.76 -7.58
N PRO A 183 -14.56 -6.73 -8.18
CA PRO A 183 -13.92 -6.90 -9.49
C PRO A 183 -12.84 -7.97 -9.43
N THR A 184 -12.66 -8.75 -10.49
CA THR A 184 -11.55 -9.71 -10.58
C THR A 184 -10.23 -9.00 -10.90
N ILE A 185 -9.10 -9.68 -10.73
CA ILE A 185 -7.78 -9.17 -11.19
C ILE A 185 -7.82 -8.85 -12.68
N GLN A 186 -8.42 -9.74 -13.49
CA GLN A 186 -8.55 -9.54 -14.93
C GLN A 186 -9.38 -8.30 -15.27
N ASP A 187 -10.46 -8.04 -14.53
CA ASP A 187 -11.25 -6.81 -14.74
C ASP A 187 -10.42 -5.56 -14.46
N LEU A 188 -9.62 -5.56 -13.39
CA LEU A 188 -8.75 -4.43 -13.02
C LEU A 188 -7.67 -4.18 -14.08
N GLU A 189 -7.04 -5.25 -14.57
CA GLU A 189 -6.03 -5.18 -15.63
C GLU A 189 -6.62 -4.68 -16.95
N GLU A 190 -7.82 -5.14 -17.30
CA GLU A 190 -8.54 -4.68 -18.49
C GLU A 190 -8.93 -3.20 -18.37
N GLN A 191 -9.42 -2.76 -17.20
CA GLN A 191 -9.69 -1.33 -16.97
C GLN A 191 -8.42 -0.47 -17.08
N LYS A 192 -7.28 -0.98 -16.60
CA LYS A 192 -5.98 -0.31 -16.71
C LYS A 192 -5.53 -0.22 -18.16
N LYS A 193 -5.60 -1.32 -18.90
CA LYS A 193 -5.26 -1.35 -20.33
C LYS A 193 -6.11 -0.38 -21.13
N GLN A 194 -7.42 -0.34 -20.90
CA GLN A 194 -8.32 0.62 -21.55
C GLN A 194 -7.97 2.08 -21.23
N LEU A 195 -7.55 2.36 -19.99
CA LEU A 195 -7.05 3.68 -19.61
C LEU A 195 -5.78 4.02 -20.40
N GLU A 196 -4.81 3.12 -20.43
CA GLU A 196 -3.53 3.30 -21.13
C GLU A 196 -3.73 3.46 -22.66
N ASP A 197 -4.59 2.66 -23.28
CA ASP A 197 -4.87 2.72 -24.72
C ASP A 197 -5.49 4.06 -25.14
N VAL A 198 -6.41 4.60 -24.34
CA VAL A 198 -7.03 5.91 -24.59
C VAL A 198 -6.02 7.05 -24.40
N LEU A 199 -5.13 6.94 -23.41
CA LEU A 199 -4.25 8.02 -23.02
C LEU A 199 -2.91 8.02 -23.75
N SER A 200 -2.43 6.86 -24.21
CA SER A 200 -1.18 6.70 -24.96
C SER A 200 -1.02 7.71 -26.11
N PRO A 201 -1.98 7.87 -27.05
CA PRO A 201 -1.83 8.85 -28.13
C PRO A 201 -1.82 10.30 -27.62
N ILE A 202 -2.51 10.60 -26.53
CA ILE A 202 -2.59 11.95 -25.96
C ILE A 202 -1.28 12.30 -25.24
N LEU A 203 -0.76 11.38 -24.44
CA LEU A 203 0.52 11.55 -23.73
C LEU A 203 1.71 11.54 -24.72
N ALA A 204 1.60 10.85 -25.84
CA ALA A 204 2.60 10.92 -26.92
C ALA A 204 2.71 12.34 -27.51
N LYS A 205 1.61 13.09 -27.65
CA LYS A 205 1.64 14.50 -28.08
C LYS A 205 2.47 15.37 -27.12
N LEU A 206 2.36 15.13 -25.81
CA LEU A 206 3.16 15.84 -24.80
C LEU A 206 4.67 15.57 -24.95
N LYS A 207 5.04 14.31 -25.24
CA LYS A 207 6.44 13.90 -25.44
C LYS A 207 6.99 14.43 -26.77
N ALA A 208 6.24 14.30 -27.86
CA ALA A 208 6.64 14.77 -29.20
C ALA A 208 6.82 16.30 -29.28
N GLN A 209 6.06 17.06 -28.48
CA GLN A 209 6.21 18.52 -28.39
C GLN A 209 7.26 18.95 -27.34
N GLY A 210 7.92 18.00 -26.68
CA GLY A 210 9.09 18.22 -25.82
C GLY A 210 10.43 18.08 -26.54
N GLU A 211 10.44 17.61 -27.79
CA GLU A 211 11.65 17.44 -28.61
C GLU A 211 11.64 18.38 -29.82
N PHE A 212 11.92 19.66 -29.59
CA PHE A 212 12.36 20.56 -30.67
C PHE A 212 13.36 21.62 -30.18
N VAL A 213 14.41 21.20 -29.48
CA VAL A 213 15.72 21.88 -29.50
C VAL A 213 16.84 20.84 -29.31
N ILE A 214 17.22 20.15 -30.39
CA ILE A 214 18.64 19.93 -30.65
C ILE A 214 18.90 20.62 -31.99
N ILE A 215 19.44 21.83 -31.90
CA ILE A 215 19.96 22.57 -33.04
C ILE A 215 20.97 21.66 -33.74
N ARG A 216 20.67 21.29 -34.98
CA ARG A 216 21.70 20.92 -35.95
C ARG A 216 22.69 22.09 -36.05
N ARG A 217 23.89 21.93 -35.50
CA ARG A 217 25.12 22.51 -36.05
C ARG A 217 25.89 21.34 -36.66
N THR A 218 25.65 21.04 -37.93
CA THR A 218 26.47 21.48 -39.09
C THR A 218 27.88 20.90 -39.08
N THR A 219 28.14 20.08 -40.13
CA THR A 219 29.42 19.92 -40.89
C THR A 219 30.61 19.42 -40.07
N PHE A 220 31.09 18.19 -40.23
CA PHE A 220 31.85 17.69 -41.39
C PHE A 220 32.94 18.67 -41.87
N ASP A 221 34.06 18.65 -41.17
CA ASP A 221 35.38 18.93 -41.71
C ASP A 221 36.40 17.98 -41.07
N GLY A 222 36.85 17.02 -41.88
CA GLY A 222 38.01 16.20 -41.58
C GLY A 222 39.29 16.98 -41.85
N SER A 223 40.28 16.86 -40.97
CA SER A 223 41.73 16.96 -41.19
C SER A 223 42.39 16.98 -39.79
N GLY A 224 43.50 16.34 -39.49
CA GLY A 224 44.41 15.49 -40.23
C GLY A 224 45.44 14.95 -39.21
N ALA A 225 46.19 13.95 -39.66
CA ALA A 225 47.36 13.38 -39.00
C ALA A 225 48.27 14.38 -38.27
N CYS A 226 48.72 14.01 -37.07
CA CYS A 226 50.13 13.78 -36.71
C CYS A 226 50.21 13.22 -35.28
#